data_AF-A0AA91IY09-F1
#
_entry.id   AF-A0AA91IY09-F1
#
_cell.length_a   1.000
_cell.length_b   1.000
_cell.length_c   1.000
_cell.angle_alpha   90.00
_cell.angle_beta   90.00
_cell.angle_gamma   90.00
#
_symmetry.space_group_name_H-M   'P 1'
#
loop_
_entity.id
_entity.type
_entity.pdbx_description
1 polymer ?
#
loop_
_entity_poly.entity_id
_entity_poly.type
_entity_poly.pdbx_seq_one_letter_code
_entity_poly.pdbx_strand_id
1 'polypeptide(L)'
;MTLLAVALTGCESEAPPKSSRISQNYDGRFANTIRYESFGATSALDCADGKSLNVAGSNNKLTVRGRCEAVNVGGADNRITIEHIDKTLTITGLNNSITYRGGDPKVDNRGSGNTIADKR
;
A
#
# COMPACT_ATOMS: atom_id res chain seq x y z
N MET A 1 -27.29 58.62 25.98
CA MET A 1 -27.76 58.39 24.59
C MET A 1 -26.69 58.98 23.69
N THR A 2 -26.05 58.29 22.75
CA THR A 2 -26.52 57.17 21.93
C THR A 2 -25.29 56.45 21.38
N LEU A 3 -25.42 55.15 21.13
CA LEU A 3 -24.43 54.28 20.50
C LEU A 3 -24.05 54.78 19.10
N LEU A 4 -22.85 54.41 18.63
CA LEU A 4 -22.71 53.70 17.35
C LEU A 4 -21.31 53.06 17.27
N ALA A 5 -21.27 51.73 17.45
CA ALA A 5 -20.11 50.90 17.17
C ALA A 5 -20.18 50.47 15.69
N VAL A 6 -19.10 50.68 14.94
CA VAL A 6 -18.96 50.16 13.58
C VAL A 6 -18.18 48.86 13.66
N ALA A 7 -18.89 47.74 13.58
CA ALA A 7 -18.30 46.42 13.44
C ALA A 7 -17.83 46.24 11.99
N LEU A 8 -16.52 46.09 11.77
CA LEU A 8 -16.06 45.46 10.54
C LEU A 8 -16.32 43.96 10.69
N THR A 9 -17.27 43.46 9.91
CA THR A 9 -17.54 42.04 9.73
C THR A 9 -16.28 41.38 9.19
N GLY A 10 -15.56 40.70 10.07
CA GLY A 10 -14.53 39.75 9.68
C GLY A 10 -15.18 38.65 8.84
N CYS A 11 -14.61 38.37 7.67
CA CYS A 11 -14.81 37.08 7.03
C CYS A 11 -13.96 36.09 7.82
N GLU A 12 -14.48 35.65 8.96
CA GLU A 12 -13.88 34.56 9.72
C GLU A 12 -13.99 33.32 8.82
N SER A 13 -12.89 32.99 8.17
CA SER A 13 -12.77 31.77 7.38
C SER A 13 -12.90 30.63 8.37
N GLU A 14 -14.09 30.05 8.41
CA GLU A 14 -14.40 28.88 9.20
C GLU A 14 -13.35 27.83 8.89
N ALA A 15 -12.53 27.50 9.90
CA ALA A 15 -11.46 26.53 9.73
C ALA A 15 -12.07 25.23 9.22
N PRO A 16 -11.45 24.56 8.24
CA PRO A 16 -11.94 23.26 7.77
C PRO A 16 -12.12 22.35 8.99
N PRO A 17 -13.21 21.56 9.06
CA PRO A 17 -13.47 20.71 10.20
C PRO A 17 -12.20 19.91 10.46
N LYS A 18 -11.65 20.03 11.67
CA LYS A 18 -10.47 19.28 12.13
C LYS A 18 -10.83 17.81 11.97
N SER A 19 -10.45 17.26 10.82
CA SER A 19 -10.66 15.87 10.46
C SER A 19 -10.19 15.07 11.64
N SER A 20 -11.14 14.32 12.22
CA SER A 20 -11.01 13.59 13.46
C SER A 20 -9.61 13.03 13.53
N ARG A 21 -8.80 13.55 14.48
CA ARG A 21 -7.49 12.99 14.74
C ARG A 21 -7.74 11.52 15.05
N ILE A 22 -7.50 10.66 14.08
CA ILE A 22 -7.34 9.25 14.33
C ILE A 22 -6.08 9.21 15.19
N SER A 23 -6.29 9.18 16.50
CA SER A 23 -5.35 8.66 17.46
C SER A 23 -5.22 7.16 17.19
N GLN A 24 -4.65 6.82 16.04
CA GLN A 24 -4.04 5.52 15.85
C GLN A 24 -2.61 5.72 16.30
N ASN A 25 -2.36 5.25 17.51
CA ASN A 25 -1.05 5.04 18.11
C ASN A 25 0.03 4.90 17.02
N TYR A 26 0.78 5.97 16.77
CA TYR A 26 1.90 6.00 15.82
C TYR A 26 3.13 5.39 16.50
N ASP A 27 2.94 4.21 17.11
CA ASP A 27 3.97 3.43 17.78
C ASP A 27 4.79 2.68 16.74
N GLY A 28 5.44 3.36 15.77
CA GLY A 28 6.44 2.76 14.86
C GLY A 28 6.02 1.53 14.01
N ARG A 29 4.80 1.01 14.15
CA ARG A 29 4.31 -0.24 13.55
C ARG A 29 3.97 -0.10 12.07
N PHE A 30 3.86 1.13 11.57
CA PHE A 30 3.80 1.42 10.13
C PHE A 30 5.17 1.58 9.48
N ALA A 31 6.27 1.62 10.25
CA ALA A 31 7.62 1.64 9.67
C ALA A 31 8.00 0.31 8.99
N ASN A 32 7.21 -0.75 9.20
CA ASN A 32 7.52 -2.09 8.70
C ASN A 32 6.70 -2.53 7.48
N THR A 33 5.95 -1.62 6.86
CA THR A 33 5.21 -1.91 5.62
C THR A 33 5.55 -0.92 4.52
N ILE A 34 6.10 -1.43 3.43
CA ILE A 34 6.30 -0.68 2.19
C ILE A 34 4.99 -0.69 1.40
N ARG A 35 4.64 0.46 0.82
CA ARG A 35 3.44 0.63 0.01
C ARG A 35 3.84 1.03 -1.41
N TYR A 36 3.36 0.25 -2.36
CA TYR A 36 3.47 0.54 -3.78
C TYR A 36 2.07 0.85 -4.34
N GLU A 37 1.88 2.08 -4.79
CA GLU A 37 0.62 2.57 -5.36
C GLU A 37 0.96 3.30 -6.67
N SER A 38 0.57 2.72 -7.80
CA SER A 38 0.86 3.28 -9.12
C SER A 38 -0.08 2.74 -10.19
N PHE A 39 -0.11 3.35 -11.37
CA PHE A 39 -0.89 2.91 -12.52
C PHE A 39 -0.03 2.91 -13.77
N GLY A 40 0.05 1.78 -14.48
CA GLY A 40 0.76 1.68 -15.76
C GLY A 40 2.29 1.83 -15.67
N ALA A 41 2.87 1.76 -14.46
CA ALA A 41 4.29 2.04 -14.26
C ALA A 41 5.16 0.78 -14.26
N THR A 42 6.44 0.96 -14.58
CA THR A 42 7.48 -0.06 -14.39
C THR A 42 8.44 0.42 -13.31
N SER A 43 8.56 -0.34 -12.22
CA SER A 43 9.28 0.09 -11.02
C SER A 43 10.04 -1.06 -10.39
N ALA A 44 11.05 -0.71 -9.59
CA ALA A 44 11.75 -1.64 -8.71
C ALA A 44 11.83 -1.07 -7.30
N LEU A 45 11.66 -1.92 -6.29
CA LEU A 45 11.85 -1.56 -4.89
C LEU A 45 12.55 -2.69 -4.13
N ASP A 46 13.13 -2.35 -3.00
CA ASP A 46 13.73 -3.30 -2.07
C ASP A 46 12.80 -3.49 -0.88
N CYS A 47 12.42 -4.74 -0.58
CA CYS A 47 11.63 -5.09 0.58
C CYS A 47 12.41 -4.94 1.90
N ALA A 48 13.71 -4.62 1.81
CA ALA A 48 14.66 -4.65 2.90
C ALA A 48 14.65 -6.04 3.58
N ASP A 49 15.14 -6.13 4.82
CA ASP A 49 15.17 -7.37 5.59
C ASP A 49 13.87 -7.60 6.38
N GLY A 50 12.85 -8.14 5.71
CA GLY A 50 11.64 -8.64 6.38
C GLY A 50 10.55 -7.60 6.58
N LYS A 51 10.50 -6.53 5.77
CA LYS A 51 9.31 -5.67 5.76
C LYS A 51 8.16 -6.37 5.04
N SER A 52 6.95 -5.91 5.34
CA SER A 52 5.77 -6.27 4.57
C SER A 52 5.64 -5.36 3.34
N LEU A 53 5.05 -5.87 2.26
CA LEU A 53 4.76 -5.10 1.05
C LEU A 53 3.26 -5.08 0.80
N ASN A 54 2.70 -3.91 0.50
CA ASN A 54 1.35 -3.74 0.00
C ASN A 54 1.39 -3.15 -1.41
N VAL A 55 0.79 -3.86 -2.38
CA VAL A 55 0.74 -3.49 -3.79
C VAL A 55 -0.70 -3.18 -4.18
N ALA A 56 -0.93 -1.96 -4.64
CA ALA A 56 -2.20 -1.49 -5.17
C ALA A 56 -2.02 -0.75 -6.50
N GLY A 57 -3.15 -0.37 -7.10
CA GLY A 57 -3.21 0.20 -8.44
C GLY A 57 -3.18 -0.87 -9.53
N SER A 58 -2.99 -0.47 -10.79
CA SER A 58 -3.23 -1.38 -11.92
C SER A 58 -2.22 -1.29 -13.06
N ASN A 59 -2.10 -2.36 -13.83
CA ASN A 59 -1.24 -2.44 -15.01
C ASN A 59 0.24 -2.14 -14.74
N ASN A 60 0.73 -2.45 -13.53
CA ASN A 60 2.13 -2.19 -13.17
C ASN A 60 3.03 -3.38 -13.47
N LYS A 61 4.31 -3.10 -13.74
CA LYS A 61 5.40 -4.08 -13.73
C LYS A 61 6.31 -3.77 -12.55
N LEU A 62 6.25 -4.60 -11.50
CA LEU A 62 6.99 -4.38 -10.26
C LEU A 62 8.05 -5.47 -10.04
N THR A 63 9.29 -5.05 -9.80
CA THR A 63 10.37 -5.94 -9.32
C THR A 63 10.66 -5.65 -7.86
N VAL A 64 10.55 -6.66 -7.01
CA VAL A 64 10.78 -6.58 -5.57
C VAL A 64 12.03 -7.38 -5.24
N ARG A 65 13.03 -6.67 -4.72
CA ARG A 65 14.29 -7.26 -4.25
C ARG A 65 14.28 -7.48 -2.75
N GLY A 66 15.23 -8.26 -2.25
CA GLY A 66 15.37 -8.55 -0.83
C GLY A 66 14.34 -9.57 -0.34
N ARG A 67 14.12 -9.59 0.98
CA ARG A 67 13.24 -10.56 1.64
C ARG A 67 12.01 -9.86 2.20
N CYS A 68 10.84 -10.18 1.65
CA CYS A 68 9.59 -9.73 2.23
C CYS A 68 9.10 -10.72 3.29
N GLU A 69 8.63 -10.21 4.42
CA GLU A 69 7.95 -11.07 5.40
C GLU A 69 6.56 -11.48 4.90
N ALA A 70 5.78 -10.49 4.47
CA ALA A 70 4.42 -10.66 3.96
C ALA A 70 4.18 -9.76 2.74
N VAL A 71 3.41 -10.24 1.78
CA VAL A 71 3.06 -9.49 0.57
C VAL A 71 1.55 -9.50 0.37
N ASN A 72 0.96 -8.32 0.21
CA ASN A 72 -0.45 -8.12 -0.08
C ASN A 72 -0.61 -7.49 -1.46
N VAL A 73 -1.42 -8.09 -2.33
CA VAL A 73 -1.68 -7.60 -3.69
C VAL A 73 -3.18 -7.42 -3.89
N GLY A 74 -3.63 -6.17 -3.84
CA GLY A 74 -5.03 -5.80 -4.01
C GLY A 74 -5.38 -5.20 -5.36
N GLY A 75 -4.38 -4.84 -6.17
CA GLY A 75 -4.54 -4.20 -7.47
C GLY A 75 -5.04 -5.10 -8.61
N ALA A 76 -5.10 -4.58 -9.83
CA ALA A 76 -5.50 -5.35 -11.01
C ALA A 76 -4.44 -5.37 -12.12
N ASP A 77 -4.33 -6.48 -12.84
CA ASP A 77 -3.46 -6.63 -14.02
C ASP A 77 -1.99 -6.28 -13.75
N ASN A 78 -1.52 -6.49 -12.50
CA ASN A 78 -0.13 -6.23 -12.16
C ASN A 78 0.75 -7.45 -12.45
N ARG A 79 1.96 -7.19 -12.96
CA ARG A 79 3.01 -8.18 -13.15
C ARG A 79 4.11 -7.96 -12.13
N ILE A 80 4.22 -8.84 -11.14
CA ILE A 80 5.08 -8.67 -9.98
C ILE A 80 6.10 -9.80 -9.92
N THR A 81 7.38 -9.47 -9.81
CA THR A 81 8.46 -10.44 -9.59
C THR A 81 9.12 -10.15 -8.26
N ILE A 82 9.19 -11.14 -7.37
CA ILE A 82 9.66 -11.01 -5.99
C ILE A 82 10.83 -11.97 -5.79
N GLU A 83 11.86 -11.53 -5.06
CA GLU A 83 13.00 -12.38 -4.74
C GLU A 83 12.65 -13.45 -3.72
N HIS A 84 12.17 -13.07 -2.54
CA HIS A 84 11.89 -14.01 -1.46
C HIS A 84 10.69 -13.56 -0.63
N ILE A 85 9.84 -14.51 -0.22
CA ILE A 85 8.71 -14.27 0.67
C ILE A 85 8.75 -15.27 1.83
N ASP A 86 8.87 -14.79 3.07
CA ASP A 86 9.10 -15.65 4.23
C ASP A 86 7.81 -16.30 4.75
N LYS A 87 6.71 -15.54 4.87
CA LYS A 87 5.51 -16.00 5.60
C LYS A 87 4.27 -16.08 4.74
N THR A 88 3.83 -14.98 4.14
CA THR A 88 2.51 -14.93 3.50
C THR A 88 2.50 -14.15 2.19
N LEU A 89 1.73 -14.67 1.25
CA LEU A 89 1.35 -13.98 0.01
C LEU A 89 -0.17 -13.95 -0.08
N THR A 90 -0.77 -12.79 0.14
CA THR A 90 -2.21 -12.59 0.07
C THR A 90 -2.57 -11.80 -1.18
N ILE A 91 -3.52 -12.31 -1.95
CA ILE A 91 -3.94 -11.70 -3.21
C ILE A 91 -5.44 -11.55 -3.19
N THR A 92 -5.91 -10.31 -3.14
CA THR A 92 -7.34 -9.97 -3.18
C THR A 92 -7.75 -9.33 -4.51
N GLY A 93 -6.75 -8.91 -5.31
CA GLY A 93 -6.95 -8.27 -6.60
C GLY A 93 -7.31 -9.20 -7.76
N LEU A 94 -7.33 -8.65 -8.98
CA LEU A 94 -7.77 -9.34 -10.19
C LEU A 94 -6.65 -9.47 -11.22
N ASN A 95 -6.57 -10.61 -11.91
CA ASN A 95 -5.66 -10.83 -13.05
C ASN A 95 -4.19 -10.50 -12.79
N ASN A 96 -3.72 -10.60 -11.56
CA ASN A 96 -2.32 -10.35 -11.22
C ASN A 96 -1.46 -11.56 -11.61
N SER A 97 -0.27 -11.30 -12.15
CA SER A 97 0.75 -12.30 -12.43
C SER A 97 1.92 -12.12 -11.46
N ILE A 98 2.07 -13.05 -10.53
CA ILE A 98 3.06 -12.96 -9.45
C ILE A 98 4.06 -14.11 -9.60
N THR A 99 5.35 -13.79 -9.57
CA THR A 99 6.42 -14.77 -9.54
C THR A 99 7.31 -14.52 -8.33
N TYR A 100 7.63 -15.55 -7.55
CA TYR A 100 8.63 -15.47 -6.49
C TYR A 100 9.72 -16.52 -6.66
N ARG A 101 10.97 -16.19 -6.30
CA ARG A 101 12.14 -17.05 -6.54
C ARG A 101 12.61 -17.84 -5.31
N GLY A 102 12.12 -17.50 -4.12
CA GLY A 102 12.50 -18.19 -2.90
C GLY A 102 11.50 -18.00 -1.77
N GLY A 103 11.67 -18.83 -0.76
CA GLY A 103 10.75 -18.94 0.37
C GLY A 103 9.64 -19.96 0.13
N ASP A 104 8.84 -20.15 1.17
CA ASP A 104 7.68 -21.05 1.15
C ASP A 104 6.48 -20.34 1.79
N PRO A 105 6.00 -19.24 1.21
CA PRO A 105 4.93 -18.47 1.81
C PRO A 105 3.62 -19.26 1.78
N LYS A 106 2.81 -19.11 2.81
CA LYS A 106 1.40 -19.48 2.73
C LYS A 106 0.71 -18.56 1.73
N VAL A 107 0.30 -19.14 0.60
CA VAL A 107 -0.41 -18.43 -0.46
C VAL A 107 -1.90 -18.42 -0.16
N ASP A 108 -2.50 -17.22 -0.19
CA ASP A 108 -3.90 -16.97 0.10
C ASP A 108 -4.50 -16.07 -0.98
N ASN A 109 -4.96 -16.73 -2.06
CA ASN A 109 -5.54 -16.08 -3.22
C ASN A 109 -7.07 -16.03 -3.08
N ARG A 110 -7.60 -14.87 -2.70
CA ARG A 110 -9.04 -14.58 -2.60
C ARG A 110 -9.59 -13.84 -3.83
N GLY A 111 -8.70 -13.41 -4.72
CA GLY A 111 -9.05 -12.72 -5.95
C GLY A 111 -9.44 -13.66 -7.09
N SER A 112 -9.55 -13.12 -8.31
CA SER A 112 -9.92 -13.89 -9.50
C SER A 112 -8.94 -13.67 -10.65
N GLY A 113 -8.67 -14.72 -11.43
CA GLY A 113 -7.76 -14.66 -12.58
C GLY A 113 -6.27 -14.48 -12.24
N ASN A 114 -5.89 -14.56 -10.96
CA ASN A 114 -4.50 -14.41 -10.56
C ASN A 114 -3.68 -15.66 -10.92
N THR A 115 -2.47 -15.44 -11.43
CA THR A 115 -1.49 -16.49 -11.73
C THR A 115 -0.29 -16.35 -10.80
N ILE A 116 0.13 -17.45 -10.19
CA ILE A 116 1.22 -17.49 -9.22
C ILE A 116 2.21 -18.56 -9.66
N ALA A 117 3.48 -18.20 -9.76
CA ALA A 117 4.55 -19.13 -10.11
C ALA A 117 5.70 -19.03 -9.10
N ASP A 118 6.13 -20.16 -8.57
CA ASP A 118 7.38 -20.26 -7.83
C ASP A 118 8.50 -20.72 -8.76
N LYS A 119 9.66 -20.07 -8.65
CA LYS A 119 10.88 -20.43 -9.39
C LYS A 119 11.97 -20.82 -8.40
N ARG A 120 11.67 -21.84 -7.59
CA ARG A 120 12.60 -22.45 -6.63
C ARG A 120 13.77 -23.11 -7.34
#